data_AF-A0A940QQH4-F1
#
_entry.id   AF-A0A940QQH4-F1
#
_cell.length_a   1.000
_cell.length_b   1.000
_cell.length_c   1.000
_cell.angle_alpha   90.00
_cell.angle_beta   90.00
_cell.angle_gamma   90.00
#
_symmetry.space_group_name_H-M   'P 1'
#
loop_
_entity.id
_entity.type
_entity.pdbx_description
1 polymer ?
#
loop_
_entity_poly.entity_id
_entity_poly.type
_entity_poly.pdbx_seq_one_letter_code
_entity_poly.pdbx_strand_id
1 'polypeptide(L)' 'MKTAVIYWSGTGNTEAMAKAIAEGAGADIFTVSE' A
#
# COMPACT_ATOMS: atom_id res chain seq x y z
N MET A 1 9.17 -13.28 8.82
CA MET A 1 8.17 -12.23 9.06
C MET A 1 7.76 -11.68 7.70
N LYS A 2 6.47 -11.69 7.34
CA LYS A 2 5.96 -11.14 6.08
C LYS A 2 5.05 -9.97 6.42
N THR A 3 5.33 -8.81 5.84
CA THR A 3 4.61 -7.57 6.09
C THR A 3 3.81 -7.24 4.84
N ALA A 4 2.53 -6.90 5.00
CA ALA A 4 1.64 -6.52 3.91
C ALA A 4 1.07 -5.13 4.18
N VAL A 5 1.04 -4.29 3.16
CA VAL A 5 0.43 -2.95 3.22
C VAL A 5 -0.87 -2.99 2.42
N ILE A 6 -1.98 -2.77 3.12
CA ILE A 6 -3.33 -2.84 2.57
C ILE A 6 -3.93 -1.45 2.59
N TYR A 7 -4.41 -0.97 1.44
CA TYR A 7 -5.06 0.33 1.35
C TYR A 7 -6.24 0.34 0.38
N TRP A 8 -7.06 1.38 0.53
CA TRP A 8 -8.16 1.72 -0.35
C TRP A 8 -8.10 3.21 -0.70
N SER A 9 -8.36 3.56 -1.97
CA SER A 9 -8.36 4.96 -2.41
C SER A 9 -9.39 5.20 -3.49
N GLY A 10 -10.29 6.16 -3.26
CA GLY A 10 -11.25 6.60 -4.29
C GLY A 10 -10.67 7.61 -5.30
N THR A 11 -9.58 8.31 -4.97
CA THR A 11 -8.94 9.33 -5.85
C THR A 11 -7.41 9.22 -5.94
N GLY A 12 -6.81 8.13 -5.45
CA GLY A 12 -5.39 7.79 -5.67
C GLY A 12 -4.38 8.35 -4.66
N ASN A 13 -4.75 9.29 -3.78
CA ASN A 13 -3.80 9.86 -2.81
C ASN A 13 -3.31 8.85 -1.76
N THR A 14 -4.11 7.83 -1.45
CA THR A 14 -3.73 6.77 -0.49
C THR A 14 -2.70 5.79 -1.09
N GLU A 15 -2.65 5.68 -2.42
CA GLU A 15 -1.72 4.77 -3.12
C GLU A 15 -0.26 5.23 -3.02
N ALA A 16 -0.02 6.52 -3.21
CA ALA A 16 1.31 7.08 -3.08
C ALA A 16 1.88 6.90 -1.66
N MET A 17 1.02 7.09 -0.65
CA MET A 17 1.39 6.84 0.75
C MET A 17 1.67 5.35 1.02
N ALA A 18 0.83 4.45 0.52
CA ALA A 18 1.01 3.01 0.70
C ALA A 18 2.30 2.50 0.03
N LYS A 19 2.69 3.06 -1.13
CA LYS A 19 3.95 2.75 -1.80
C LYS A 19 5.17 3.14 -0.97
N ALA A 20 5.18 4.34 -0.42
CA ALA A 20 6.28 4.79 0.45
C ALA A 20 6.43 3.93 1.71
N ILE A 21 5.31 3.52 2.32
CA ILE A 21 5.32 2.64 3.51
C ILE A 21 5.83 1.24 3.14
N ALA A 22 5.40 0.70 2.01
CA ALA A 22 5.82 -0.61 1.53
C ALA A 22 7.32 -0.67 1.21
N GLU A 23 7.86 0.37 0.57
CA GLU A 23 9.28 0.50 0.30
C GLU A 23 10.10 0.54 1.60
N GLY A 24 9.69 1.34 2.58
CA GLY A 24 10.37 1.42 3.88
C GLY A 24 10.25 0.15 4.73
N ALA A 25 9.16 -0.61 4.56
CA ALA A 25 8.89 -1.82 5.32
C ALA A 25 9.34 -3.13 4.62
N GLY A 26 9.80 -3.06 3.37
CA GLY A 26 10.06 -4.24 2.53
C GLY A 26 8.81 -5.12 2.37
N ALA A 27 7.65 -4.48 2.22
CA ALA A 27 6.34 -5.12 2.26
C ALA A 27 5.67 -5.16 0.88
N ASP A 28 4.84 -6.17 0.66
CA ASP A 28 4.04 -6.29 -0.56
C ASP A 28 2.79 -5.38 -0.47
N ILE A 29 2.45 -4.71 -1.57
CA ILE A 29 1.29 -3.82 -1.67
C ILE A 29 0.09 -4.58 -2.22
N PHE A 30 -1.05 -4.45 -1.54
CA PHE A 30 -2.33 -4.98 -2.00
C PHE A 30 -3.41 -3.90 -2.00
N THR A 31 -3.98 -3.64 -3.19
CA THR A 31 -5.16 -2.79 -3.38
C THR A 31 -6.44 -3.60 -3.19
N VAL A 32 -7.35 -3.09 -2.35
CA VAL A 32 -8.62 -3.78 -2.05
C VAL A 32 -9.74 -3.45 -3.07
N SER A 33 -9.49 -2.53 -4.00
CA SER A 33 -10.40 -2.17 -5.09
C SER A 33 -9.65 -2.08 -6.42
N GLU A 34 -10.26 -2.65 -7.48
CA GLU A 34 -9.93 -2.29 -8.88
C GLU A 34 -10.36 -0.84 -9.17
#